data_AF-A0A2K9NPT0-F1
#
_entry.id   AF-A0A2K9NPT0-F1
#
_cell.length_a   1.000
_cell.length_b   1.000
_cell.length_c   1.000
_cell.angle_alpha   90.00
_cell.angle_beta   90.00
_cell.angle_gamma   90.00
#
_symmetry.space_group_name_H-M   'P 1'
#
loop_
_entity.id
_entity.type
_entity.pdbx_description
1 polymer ?
#
loop_
_entity_poly.entity_id
_entity_poly.type
_entity_poly.pdbx_seq_one_letter_code
_entity_poly.pdbx_strand_id
1 'polypeptide(L)'
;MMKKILTLTFTMLVLSGCGQDYNSNSGDGGQYSPIEGIDSSTADGARLLAAYKVAQTKCFQCHQWSSYKTSAAWVSAGLVVQGSSDGSEMWTILKNNGGNMPPDPIAQLTQEELDAIKTWIDNM
;
A
#
# COMPACT_ATOMS: atom_id res chain seq x y z
N MET A 1 3.45 39.45 50.57
CA MET A 1 2.80 38.22 50.06
C MET A 1 2.22 38.48 48.67
N MET A 2 2.57 37.65 47.69
CA MET A 2 1.93 37.35 46.37
C MET A 2 1.32 38.44 45.44
N LYS A 3 1.45 38.13 44.13
CA LYS A 3 0.85 38.71 42.89
C LYS A 3 1.62 39.92 42.34
N LYS A 4 1.88 40.12 41.02
CA LYS A 4 1.59 39.43 39.71
C LYS A 4 2.91 39.47 38.86
N ILE A 5 3.24 38.68 37.80
CA ILE A 5 2.57 38.31 36.52
C ILE A 5 2.44 39.54 35.58
N LEU A 6 2.86 39.60 34.31
CA LEU A 6 3.44 38.62 33.35
C LEU A 6 4.26 39.35 32.24
N THR A 7 5.37 38.75 31.83
CA THR A 7 5.85 38.58 30.43
C THR A 7 5.74 39.71 29.39
N LEU A 8 6.91 40.21 28.97
CA LEU A 8 7.14 40.74 27.61
C LEU A 8 7.59 39.58 26.71
N THR A 9 6.77 39.11 25.77
CA THR A 9 7.21 38.20 24.70
C THR A 9 6.43 38.46 23.42
N PHE A 10 7.14 39.03 22.44
CA PHE A 10 6.65 39.20 21.08
C PHE A 10 6.80 37.84 20.36
N THR A 11 5.69 37.12 20.19
CA THR A 11 5.67 35.86 19.42
C THR A 11 4.86 36.07 18.15
N MET A 12 5.53 36.52 17.09
CA MET A 12 5.06 36.24 15.73
C MET A 12 5.09 34.73 15.52
N LEU A 13 3.93 34.11 15.43
CA LEU A 13 3.78 32.71 15.00
C LEU A 13 3.10 32.73 13.63
N VAL A 14 3.93 33.02 12.63
CA VAL A 14 3.68 32.66 11.23
C VAL A 14 4.06 31.18 11.09
N LEU A 15 3.57 30.52 10.03
CA LEU A 15 3.56 29.06 9.80
C LEU A 15 2.35 28.39 10.47
N SER A 16 1.57 27.56 9.77
CA SER A 16 1.68 27.12 8.37
C SER A 16 0.28 26.84 7.84
N GLY A 17 0.04 27.18 6.58
CA GLY A 17 -1.26 26.92 5.96
C GLY A 17 -1.55 25.43 5.91
N CYS A 18 -2.79 25.04 6.24
CA CYS A 18 -3.34 23.78 5.77
C CYS A 18 -3.52 23.88 4.25
N GLY A 19 -2.43 23.68 3.51
CA GLY A 19 -2.49 23.16 2.16
C GLY A 19 -3.03 21.74 2.25
N GLN A 20 -4.34 21.61 2.45
CA GLN A 20 -5.03 20.39 2.06
C GLN A 20 -5.08 20.42 0.55
N ASP A 21 -4.08 19.81 -0.06
CA ASP A 21 -4.10 19.44 -1.45
C ASP A 21 -5.31 18.50 -1.61
N TYR A 22 -6.41 19.03 -2.15
CA TYR A 22 -7.62 18.26 -2.40
C TYR A 22 -7.36 17.30 -3.56
N ASN A 23 -6.62 16.21 -3.29
CA ASN A 23 -6.63 15.05 -4.16
C ASN A 23 -8.06 14.52 -4.19
N SER A 24 -8.76 14.84 -5.27
CA SER A 24 -10.17 14.57 -5.46
C SER A 24 -10.38 13.14 -5.94
N ASN A 25 -9.92 12.16 -5.16
CA ASN A 25 -10.31 10.77 -5.37
C ASN A 25 -11.66 10.48 -4.71
N SER A 26 -12.72 11.07 -5.28
CA SER A 26 -14.10 10.73 -4.97
C SER A 26 -14.52 9.34 -5.52
N GLY A 27 -13.57 8.41 -5.70
CA GLY A 27 -13.75 7.04 -6.19
C GLY A 27 -13.47 5.94 -5.17
N ASP A 28 -12.83 6.23 -4.02
CA ASP A 28 -12.35 5.20 -3.07
C ASP A 28 -13.45 4.47 -2.26
N GLY A 29 -14.71 4.84 -2.42
CA GLY A 29 -15.84 4.30 -1.63
C GLY A 29 -16.23 2.84 -1.91
N GLY A 30 -15.49 2.09 -2.74
CA GLY A 30 -15.94 0.82 -3.30
C GLY A 30 -15.16 -0.46 -2.98
N GLN A 31 -13.97 -0.40 -2.35
CA GLN A 31 -13.03 -1.55 -2.34
C GLN A 31 -12.61 -2.09 -0.96
N TYR A 32 -12.99 -1.45 0.14
CA TYR A 32 -12.48 -1.78 1.49
C TYR A 32 -13.28 -2.84 2.27
N SER A 33 -13.54 -4.00 1.65
CA SER A 33 -13.86 -5.22 2.44
C SER A 33 -12.63 -5.62 3.27
N PRO A 34 -12.70 -5.70 4.61
CA PRO A 34 -11.53 -5.98 5.45
C PRO A 34 -11.03 -7.42 5.26
N ILE A 35 -9.71 -7.59 5.29
CA ILE A 35 -9.06 -8.90 5.46
C ILE A 35 -8.43 -8.91 6.85
N GLU A 36 -8.76 -9.93 7.65
CA GLU A 36 -8.24 -10.07 9.01
C GLU A 36 -6.70 -10.06 9.02
N GLY A 37 -6.15 -9.23 9.92
CA GLY A 37 -4.72 -9.00 10.09
C GLY A 37 -4.10 -7.88 9.25
N ILE A 38 -4.81 -7.33 8.25
CA ILE A 38 -4.31 -6.19 7.43
C ILE A 38 -4.92 -4.88 7.95
N ASP A 39 -4.09 -3.97 8.44
CA ASP A 39 -4.53 -2.65 8.92
C ASP A 39 -4.72 -1.64 7.77
N SER A 40 -5.90 -1.69 7.15
CA SER A 40 -6.29 -0.75 6.09
C SER A 40 -6.68 0.65 6.58
N SER A 41 -6.43 1.01 7.85
CA SER A 41 -6.55 2.40 8.31
C SER A 41 -5.34 3.26 7.91
N THR A 42 -4.21 2.61 7.59
CA THR A 42 -3.00 3.26 7.07
C THR A 42 -2.99 3.27 5.55
N ALA A 43 -2.29 4.25 4.95
CA ALA A 43 -2.19 4.34 3.49
C ALA A 43 -1.44 3.15 2.86
N ASP A 44 -0.40 2.62 3.53
CA ASP A 44 0.28 1.38 3.10
C ASP A 44 -0.64 0.17 3.21
N GLY A 45 -1.24 -0.06 4.39
CA GLY A 45 -2.14 -1.19 4.61
C GLY A 45 -3.39 -1.18 3.71
N ALA A 46 -3.85 0.00 3.30
CA ALA A 46 -4.89 0.19 2.29
C ALA A 46 -4.45 -0.30 0.90
N ARG A 47 -3.24 0.07 0.45
CA ARG A 47 -2.64 -0.42 -0.81
C ARG A 47 -2.37 -1.93 -0.74
N LEU A 48 -1.80 -2.40 0.37
CA LEU A 48 -1.57 -3.81 0.64
C LEU A 48 -2.87 -4.62 0.57
N LEU A 49 -3.96 -4.13 1.16
CA LEU A 49 -5.26 -4.80 1.09
C LEU A 49 -5.73 -5.01 -0.35
N ALA A 50 -5.53 -4.03 -1.23
CA ALA A 50 -5.87 -4.14 -2.65
C ALA A 50 -4.99 -5.19 -3.36
N ALA A 51 -3.66 -5.08 -3.24
CA ALA A 51 -2.71 -6.03 -3.83
C ALA A 51 -2.88 -7.46 -3.29
N TYR A 52 -3.16 -7.61 -1.99
CA TYR A 52 -3.38 -8.89 -1.34
C TYR A 52 -4.64 -9.60 -1.85
N LYS A 53 -5.71 -8.86 -2.19
CA LYS A 53 -6.91 -9.45 -2.81
C LYS A 53 -6.59 -10.08 -4.17
N VAL A 54 -5.76 -9.42 -4.98
CA VAL A 54 -5.26 -9.98 -6.25
C VAL A 54 -4.41 -11.21 -6.01
N ALA A 55 -3.47 -11.16 -5.06
CA ALA A 55 -2.63 -12.31 -4.72
C ALA A 55 -3.45 -13.50 -4.20
N GLN A 56 -4.51 -13.24 -3.41
CA GLN A 56 -5.42 -14.27 -2.91
C GLN A 56 -6.20 -14.98 -4.03
N THR A 57 -6.64 -14.27 -5.07
CA THR A 57 -7.41 -14.87 -6.17
C THR A 57 -6.53 -15.49 -7.25
N LYS A 58 -5.35 -14.94 -7.52
CA LYS A 58 -4.47 -15.35 -8.63
C LYS A 58 -3.30 -16.26 -8.22
N CYS A 59 -2.79 -16.12 -7.00
CA CYS A 59 -1.50 -16.72 -6.60
C CYS A 59 -1.64 -17.78 -5.49
N PHE A 60 -2.56 -17.60 -4.53
CA PHE A 60 -2.60 -18.43 -3.31
C PHE A 60 -2.99 -19.89 -3.53
N GLN A 61 -3.53 -20.24 -4.70
CA GLN A 61 -3.77 -21.64 -5.08
C GLN A 61 -2.45 -22.45 -5.12
N CYS A 62 -1.33 -21.79 -5.45
CA CYS A 62 -0.01 -22.42 -5.56
C CYS A 62 0.98 -21.89 -4.51
N HIS A 63 0.81 -20.67 -4.02
CA HIS A 63 1.74 -20.01 -3.11
C HIS A 63 1.20 -19.83 -1.70
N GLN A 64 1.96 -20.23 -0.68
CA GLN A 64 1.55 -20.16 0.73
C GLN A 64 1.91 -18.81 1.38
N TRP A 65 1.29 -17.73 0.88
CA TRP A 65 1.53 -16.35 1.33
C TRP A 65 0.42 -15.79 2.24
N SER A 66 -0.52 -16.63 2.70
CA SER A 66 -1.70 -16.23 3.47
C SER A 66 -1.39 -15.61 4.85
N SER A 67 -0.18 -15.77 5.35
CA SER A 67 0.34 -15.18 6.59
C SER A 67 0.99 -13.80 6.39
N TYR A 68 1.24 -13.35 5.15
CA TYR A 68 1.93 -12.09 4.87
C TYR A 68 0.95 -10.90 4.96
N LYS A 69 0.61 -10.53 6.19
CA LYS A 69 -0.39 -9.49 6.49
C LYS A 69 0.14 -8.06 6.55
N THR A 70 1.45 -7.86 6.41
CA THR A 70 2.11 -6.54 6.47
C THR A 70 3.12 -6.42 5.33
N SER A 71 3.34 -5.21 4.81
CA SER A 71 4.33 -4.97 3.73
C SER A 71 5.73 -5.46 4.13
N ALA A 72 6.10 -5.28 5.40
CA ALA A 72 7.33 -5.81 5.98
C ALA A 72 7.47 -7.35 5.86
N ALA A 73 6.38 -8.13 5.89
CA ALA A 73 6.43 -9.58 5.71
C ALA A 73 6.76 -9.98 4.27
N TRP A 74 6.20 -9.28 3.28
CA TRP A 74 6.50 -9.48 1.85
C TRP A 74 7.95 -9.11 1.51
N VAL A 75 8.44 -8.00 2.09
CA VAL A 75 9.84 -7.58 1.95
C VAL A 75 10.79 -8.57 2.64
N SER A 76 10.46 -9.03 3.85
CA SER A 76 11.29 -10.00 4.59
C SER A 76 11.33 -11.38 3.91
N ALA A 77 10.31 -11.72 3.11
CA ALA A 77 10.28 -12.91 2.28
C ALA A 77 11.07 -12.78 0.96
N GLY A 78 11.61 -11.59 0.64
CA GLY A 78 12.34 -11.32 -0.60
C GLY A 78 11.47 -11.15 -1.85
N LEU A 79 10.15 -11.28 -1.72
CA LEU A 79 9.21 -11.20 -2.86
C LEU A 79 9.05 -9.78 -3.41
N VAL A 80 9.29 -8.78 -2.55
CA VAL A 80 9.07 -7.36 -2.85
C VAL A 80 10.25 -6.52 -2.37
N VAL A 81 10.66 -5.57 -3.20
CA VAL A 81 11.60 -4.49 -2.88
C VAL A 81 10.80 -3.20 -2.71
N GLN A 82 10.84 -2.63 -1.50
CA GLN A 82 10.15 -1.38 -1.17
C GLN A 82 10.52 -0.25 -2.16
N GLY A 83 9.50 0.38 -2.75
CA GLY A 83 9.67 1.48 -3.71
C GLY A 83 10.12 1.04 -5.11
N SER A 84 10.12 -0.27 -5.42
CA SER A 84 10.57 -0.75 -6.73
C SER A 84 9.85 -2.02 -7.20
N SER A 85 8.79 -1.86 -8.01
CA SER A 85 8.16 -2.99 -8.72
C SER A 85 9.19 -3.75 -9.55
N ASP A 86 10.03 -3.03 -10.28
CA ASP A 86 10.92 -3.65 -11.27
C ASP A 86 12.12 -4.37 -10.61
N GLY A 87 12.42 -4.06 -9.34
CA GLY A 87 13.32 -4.83 -8.49
C GLY A 87 12.65 -5.99 -7.74
N SER A 88 11.32 -6.15 -7.81
CA SER A 88 10.56 -7.15 -7.05
C SER A 88 10.32 -8.44 -7.83
N GLU A 89 10.61 -9.58 -7.21
CA GLU A 89 10.35 -10.90 -7.83
C GLU A 89 8.86 -11.09 -8.16
N MET A 90 7.96 -10.73 -7.22
CA MET A 90 6.51 -10.86 -7.40
C MET A 90 5.97 -10.14 -8.64
N TRP A 91 6.62 -9.05 -9.07
CA TRP A 91 6.22 -8.26 -10.22
C TRP A 91 6.85 -8.79 -11.52
N THR A 92 8.15 -9.08 -11.48
CA THR A 92 8.93 -9.48 -12.68
C THR A 92 8.56 -10.85 -13.22
N ILE A 93 8.06 -11.78 -12.39
CA ILE A 93 7.63 -13.12 -12.83
C ILE A 93 6.25 -13.16 -13.51
N LEU A 94 5.50 -12.05 -13.53
CA LEU A 94 4.16 -11.99 -14.11
C LEU A 94 4.19 -12.09 -15.64
N LYS A 95 3.25 -12.83 -16.24
CA LYS A 95 3.01 -12.93 -17.69
C LYS A 95 2.94 -11.56 -18.36
N ASN A 96 2.26 -10.62 -17.71
CA ASN A 96 2.10 -9.24 -18.18
C ASN A 96 3.44 -8.48 -18.27
N ASN A 97 4.48 -8.93 -17.55
CA ASN A 97 5.85 -8.39 -17.54
C ASN A 97 6.86 -9.32 -18.24
N GLY A 98 6.40 -10.27 -19.07
CA GLY A 98 7.24 -11.22 -19.81
C GLY A 98 7.65 -12.47 -19.05
N GLY A 99 7.18 -12.66 -17.81
CA GLY A 99 7.31 -13.89 -17.05
C GLY A 99 6.27 -14.96 -17.43
N ASN A 100 6.00 -15.90 -16.53
CA ASN A 100 5.09 -17.03 -16.76
C ASN A 100 3.97 -17.21 -15.71
N MET A 101 3.90 -16.34 -14.69
CA MET A 101 2.88 -16.40 -13.64
C MET A 101 1.66 -15.48 -13.92
N PRO A 102 0.43 -15.88 -13.53
CA PRO A 102 0.07 -17.18 -12.99
C PRO A 102 0.03 -18.25 -14.11
N PRO A 103 0.31 -19.54 -13.79
CA PRO A 103 0.33 -20.60 -14.78
C PRO A 103 -1.09 -20.95 -15.26
N ASP A 104 -1.20 -21.52 -16.46
CA ASP A 104 -2.50 -21.99 -16.98
C ASP A 104 -3.07 -23.10 -16.07
N PRO A 105 -4.40 -23.17 -15.85
CA PRO A 105 -5.46 -22.40 -16.50
C PRO A 105 -5.81 -21.08 -15.81
N ILE A 106 -5.00 -20.60 -14.85
CA ILE A 106 -5.29 -19.33 -14.16
C ILE A 106 -5.10 -18.18 -15.14
N ALA A 107 -6.13 -17.37 -15.30
CA ALA A 107 -6.09 -16.21 -16.17
C ALA A 107 -5.04 -15.19 -15.68
N GLN A 108 -4.33 -14.57 -16.64
CA GLN A 108 -3.42 -13.45 -16.38
C GLN A 108 -4.12 -12.32 -15.61
N LEU A 109 -3.31 -11.41 -15.03
CA LEU A 109 -3.85 -10.27 -14.32
C LEU A 109 -4.43 -9.25 -15.32
N THR A 110 -5.53 -8.60 -14.96
CA THR A 110 -6.02 -7.41 -15.68
C THR A 110 -5.12 -6.21 -15.39
N GLN A 111 -5.30 -5.11 -16.13
CA GLN A 111 -4.49 -3.91 -15.88
C GLN A 111 -4.73 -3.35 -14.47
N GLU A 112 -5.97 -3.35 -14.01
CA GLU A 112 -6.36 -2.88 -12.68
C GLU A 112 -5.76 -3.75 -11.55
N GLU A 113 -5.66 -5.06 -11.80
CA GLU A 113 -5.01 -6.01 -10.88
C GLU A 113 -3.48 -5.80 -10.81
N LEU A 114 -2.83 -5.47 -11.93
CA LEU A 114 -1.41 -5.08 -11.97
C LEU A 114 -1.19 -3.74 -11.27
N ASP A 115 -2.02 -2.74 -11.56
CA ASP A 115 -1.89 -1.40 -11.02
C ASP A 115 -2.05 -1.40 -9.50
N ALA A 116 -2.92 -2.25 -8.94
CA ALA A 116 -3.03 -2.47 -7.50
C ALA A 116 -1.72 -3.00 -6.88
N ILE A 117 -1.08 -4.00 -7.51
CA ILE A 117 0.21 -4.56 -7.06
C ILE A 117 1.32 -3.51 -7.19
N LYS A 118 1.45 -2.87 -8.36
CA LYS A 118 2.50 -1.88 -8.62
C LYS A 118 2.39 -0.66 -7.71
N THR A 119 1.18 -0.11 -7.56
CA THR A 119 0.92 1.04 -6.68
C THR A 119 1.28 0.72 -5.23
N TRP A 120 1.00 -0.50 -4.76
CA TRP A 120 1.42 -0.94 -3.43
C TRP A 120 2.94 -1.03 -3.30
N ILE A 121 3.63 -1.72 -4.21
CA ILE A 121 5.09 -1.90 -4.15
C ILE A 121 5.84 -0.57 -4.24
N ASP A 122 5.45 0.32 -5.17
CA ASP A 122 6.16 1.57 -5.42
C ASP A 122 5.91 2.64 -4.34
N ASN A 123 4.91 2.46 -3.48
CA ASN A 123 4.50 3.48 -2.48
C ASN A 123 4.44 2.94 -1.03
N MET A 124 4.99 1.77 -0.72
CA MET A 124 5.12 1.29 0.67
C MET A 124 6.24 1.98 1.43
#